data_AF-A0A2A2LHS9-F1
#
_entry.id   AF-A0A2A2LHS9-F1
#
_cell.length_a   1.000
_cell.length_b   1.000
_cell.length_c   1.000
_cell.angle_alpha   90.00
_cell.angle_beta   90.00
_cell.angle_gamma   90.00
#
_symmetry.space_group_name_H-M   'P 1'
#
loop_
_entity.id
_entity.type
_entity.pdbx_description
1 polymer ?
#
loop_
_entity_poly.entity_id
_entity_poly.type
_entity_poly.pdbx_seq_one_letter_code
_entity_poly.pdbx_strand_id
1 'polypeptide(L)'
;MATSNPRDPSTCANYESVTVEHYDLDWTVDLEKKQFKAKIDLRLAALEDADHVSFDVRDLVIDSISFNGQPAKYTVTENGDLGQQLRVEAELKQGHKPVISVSYSTCPKGAKAIQILTPEQTADKKAPFLFSQCQAILARSLMPCMDTPSVKSTYTGRVRVPAGLTVLMSAVRNGEKQVGEWTETEFVQSVPIASYLLAIVIGRLEKRKISDRCDVWAEPSIVDSALHEFEETEKFLETAEKIAGKYVWGRYDLMVLPPTFPFGGNIFIFLHFITVYSFI
;
A
#
# COMPACT_ATOMS: atom_id res chain seq x y z
N MET A 1 37.20 -7.28 3.78
CA MET A 1 35.82 -7.57 4.23
C MET A 1 35.03 -6.32 3.95
N ALA A 2 34.21 -6.31 2.90
CA ALA A 2 33.39 -5.14 2.57
C ALA A 2 32.38 -4.95 3.70
N THR A 3 32.43 -3.80 4.34
CA THR A 3 31.47 -3.40 5.37
C THR A 3 30.06 -3.50 4.82
N SER A 4 29.20 -4.13 5.61
CA SER A 4 27.75 -4.20 5.48
C SER A 4 27.17 -2.90 4.93
N ASN A 5 26.15 -3.00 4.06
CA ASN A 5 25.41 -1.84 3.55
C ASN A 5 25.16 -0.81 4.67
N PRO A 6 25.46 0.48 4.45
CA PRO A 6 25.22 1.49 5.45
C PRO A 6 23.72 1.52 5.81
N ARG A 7 23.42 1.70 7.10
CA ARG A 7 22.05 1.85 7.60
C ARG A 7 21.32 2.93 6.81
N ASP A 8 20.08 2.66 6.42
CA ASP A 8 19.27 3.59 5.63
C ASP A 8 19.01 4.88 6.43
N PRO A 9 19.52 6.04 5.98
CA PRO A 9 19.34 7.30 6.69
C PRO A 9 17.92 7.86 6.57
N SER A 10 17.07 7.28 5.71
CA SER A 10 15.72 7.76 5.40
C SER A 10 14.64 7.23 6.34
N THR A 11 15.00 6.34 7.27
CA THR A 11 14.09 5.72 8.23
C THR A 11 14.57 5.94 9.67
N CYS A 12 13.63 6.18 10.57
CA CYS A 12 13.87 6.20 12.01
C CYS A 12 13.59 4.84 12.68
N ALA A 13 13.18 3.84 11.90
CA ALA A 13 12.91 2.51 12.40
C ALA A 13 14.20 1.82 12.89
N ASN A 14 14.08 1.03 13.95
CA ASN A 14 15.15 0.19 14.49
C ASN A 14 15.14 -1.20 13.83
N TYR A 15 15.08 -1.23 12.49
CA TYR A 15 14.84 -2.43 11.70
C TYR A 15 15.95 -3.51 11.80
N GLU A 16 17.11 -3.15 12.36
CA GLU A 16 18.23 -4.06 12.61
C GLU A 16 18.02 -4.91 13.88
N SER A 17 17.27 -4.40 14.87
CA SER A 17 16.95 -5.13 16.11
C SER A 17 15.61 -5.84 16.06
N VAL A 18 14.67 -5.37 15.22
CA VAL A 18 13.34 -5.96 15.04
C VAL A 18 12.86 -5.69 13.63
N THR A 19 12.23 -6.66 12.98
CA THR A 19 11.67 -6.47 11.63
C THR A 19 10.17 -6.79 11.60
N VAL A 20 9.45 -6.28 10.58
CA VAL A 20 8.05 -6.64 10.35
C VAL A 20 7.98 -7.73 9.29
N GLU A 21 7.42 -8.90 9.64
CA GLU A 21 7.23 -10.00 8.68
C GLU A 21 5.91 -9.88 7.91
N HIS A 22 4.88 -9.32 8.55
CA HIS A 22 3.53 -9.25 7.99
C HIS A 22 2.73 -8.07 8.51
N TYR A 23 1.96 -7.45 7.63
CA TYR A 23 0.95 -6.43 7.95
C TYR A 23 -0.46 -6.98 7.73
N ASP A 24 -1.33 -6.87 8.73
CA ASP A 24 -2.77 -7.11 8.57
C ASP A 24 -3.49 -5.75 8.58
N LEU A 25 -3.92 -5.29 7.40
CA LEU A 25 -4.53 -3.98 7.18
C LEU A 25 -6.05 -4.09 7.25
N ASP A 26 -6.69 -3.36 8.15
CA ASP A 26 -8.16 -3.19 8.17
C ASP A 26 -8.48 -1.70 8.02
N TRP A 27 -8.91 -1.31 6.81
CA TRP A 27 -9.12 0.07 6.42
C TRP A 27 -10.57 0.33 6.03
N THR A 28 -11.11 1.45 6.52
CA THR A 28 -12.35 2.03 6.00
C THR A 28 -12.01 3.40 5.42
N VAL A 29 -12.25 3.56 4.12
CA VAL A 29 -11.83 4.75 3.37
C VAL A 29 -13.03 5.62 3.07
N ASP A 30 -13.10 6.77 3.74
CA ASP A 30 -14.11 7.78 3.52
C ASP A 30 -13.54 8.84 2.56
N LEU A 31 -13.96 8.78 1.30
CA LEU A 31 -13.49 9.70 0.25
C LEU A 31 -14.03 11.12 0.43
N GLU A 32 -15.18 11.30 1.08
CA GLU A 32 -15.74 12.62 1.39
C GLU A 32 -14.93 13.31 2.48
N LYS A 33 -14.64 12.58 3.57
CA LYS A 33 -13.77 13.06 4.65
C LYS A 33 -12.29 13.04 4.29
N LYS A 34 -11.93 12.44 3.15
CA LYS A 34 -10.54 12.28 2.68
C LYS A 34 -9.65 11.59 3.72
N GLN A 35 -10.20 10.57 4.36
CA GLN A 35 -9.59 9.94 5.54
C GLN A 35 -9.71 8.42 5.48
N PHE A 36 -8.65 7.77 5.95
CA PHE A 36 -8.64 6.35 6.26
C PHE A 36 -8.86 6.23 7.76
N LYS A 37 -9.91 5.52 8.17
CA LYS A 37 -10.02 5.01 9.54
C LYS A 37 -9.50 3.59 9.55
N ALA A 38 -8.47 3.33 10.34
CA ALA A 38 -7.64 2.17 10.14
C ALA A 38 -7.30 1.46 11.45
N LYS A 39 -7.18 0.14 11.34
CA LYS A 39 -6.44 -0.69 12.27
C LYS A 39 -5.38 -1.44 11.48
N ILE A 40 -4.20 -1.61 12.07
CA ILE A 40 -3.13 -2.44 11.53
C ILE A 40 -2.57 -3.33 12.63
N ASP A 41 -2.42 -4.62 12.32
CA ASP A 41 -1.66 -5.55 13.16
C ASP A 41 -0.31 -5.86 12.48
N LEU A 42 0.78 -5.49 13.13
CA LEU A 42 2.15 -5.70 12.67
C LEU A 42 2.73 -6.94 13.36
N ARG A 43 2.95 -8.01 12.60
CA ARG A 43 3.62 -9.22 13.11
C ARG A 43 5.13 -9.04 12.97
N LEU A 44 5.81 -9.06 14.11
CA LEU A 44 7.22 -8.74 14.20
C LEU A 44 8.08 -10.00 14.27
N ALA A 45 9.38 -9.86 13.99
CA ALA A 45 10.42 -10.80 14.40
C ALA A 45 11.53 -10.02 15.11
N ALA A 46 11.74 -10.32 16.40
CA ALA A 46 12.81 -9.73 17.19
C ALA A 46 14.15 -10.38 16.81
N LEU A 47 15.06 -9.59 16.25
CA LEU A 47 16.39 -10.02 15.82
C LEU A 47 17.39 -9.95 16.98
N GLU A 48 17.14 -9.02 17.91
CA GLU A 48 17.91 -8.78 19.12
C GLU A 48 16.96 -8.51 20.30
N ASP A 49 17.49 -8.52 21.53
CA ASP A 49 16.77 -8.00 22.68
C ASP A 49 16.66 -6.47 22.58
N ALA A 50 15.47 -5.93 22.80
CA ALA A 50 15.22 -4.48 22.78
C ALA A 50 14.03 -4.14 23.69
N ASP A 51 13.96 -2.88 24.13
CA ASP A 51 12.89 -2.35 25.00
C ASP A 51 11.81 -1.57 24.22
N HIS A 52 11.94 -1.49 22.89
CA HIS A 52 11.03 -0.74 22.03
C HIS A 52 11.01 -1.21 20.58
N VAL A 53 9.98 -0.77 19.87
CA VAL A 53 9.89 -0.80 18.40
C VAL A 53 9.67 0.63 17.90
N SER A 54 10.42 1.03 16.89
CA SER A 54 10.27 2.33 16.21
C SER A 54 9.72 2.13 14.81
N PHE A 55 8.69 2.90 14.47
CA PHE A 55 8.10 2.97 13.13
C PHE A 55 8.22 4.39 12.57
N ASP A 56 8.28 4.48 11.24
CA ASP A 56 8.07 5.74 10.53
C ASP A 56 6.57 6.03 10.45
N VAL A 57 6.20 7.25 10.82
CA VAL A 57 4.86 7.80 10.59
C VAL A 57 4.96 9.21 10.02
N ARG A 58 3.89 9.70 9.40
CA ARG A 58 3.76 11.10 8.99
C ARG A 58 2.32 11.53 9.12
N ASP A 59 2.06 12.47 10.02
CA ASP A 59 0.76 13.10 10.19
C ASP A 59 -0.39 12.09 10.40
N LEU A 60 -0.07 10.95 11.03
CA LEU A 60 -1.06 9.96 11.43
C LEU A 60 -1.61 10.32 12.81
N VAL A 61 -2.92 10.23 12.96
CA VAL A 61 -3.58 10.38 14.26
C VAL A 61 -3.66 9.00 14.90
N ILE A 62 -2.85 8.76 15.93
CA ILE A 62 -2.81 7.49 16.65
C ILE A 62 -3.86 7.50 17.76
N ASP A 63 -4.82 6.58 17.68
CA ASP A 63 -5.89 6.45 18.68
C ASP A 63 -5.49 5.53 19.84
N SER A 64 -4.86 4.40 19.52
CA SER A 64 -4.37 3.45 20.53
C SER A 64 -3.33 2.49 19.95
N ILE A 65 -2.45 2.00 20.82
CA ILE A 65 -1.47 0.96 20.51
C ILE A 65 -1.55 -0.15 21.56
N SER A 66 -1.43 -1.40 21.12
CA SER A 66 -1.26 -2.54 22.00
C SER A 66 -0.07 -3.40 21.58
N PHE A 67 0.60 -3.99 22.55
CA PHE A 67 1.65 -4.98 22.39
C PHE A 67 1.15 -6.32 22.94
N ASN A 68 1.06 -7.33 22.07
CA ASN A 68 0.48 -8.64 22.40
C ASN A 68 -0.90 -8.55 23.07
N GLY A 69 -1.74 -7.61 22.59
CA GLY A 69 -3.10 -7.38 23.09
C GLY A 69 -3.19 -6.58 24.38
N GLN A 70 -2.08 -6.17 24.99
CA GLN A 70 -2.06 -5.29 26.16
C GLN A 70 -1.78 -3.84 25.73
N PRO A 71 -2.46 -2.83 26.29
CA PRO A 71 -2.17 -1.43 25.99
C PRO A 71 -0.68 -1.11 26.19
N ALA A 72 -0.08 -0.45 25.19
CA ALA A 72 1.33 -0.10 25.21
C ALA A 72 1.49 1.43 25.26
N LYS A 73 2.51 1.89 25.99
CA LYS A 73 2.91 3.29 25.96
C LYS A 73 3.66 3.57 24.66
N TYR A 74 3.48 4.77 24.14
CA TYR A 74 4.17 5.21 22.94
C TYR A 74 4.44 6.71 22.97
N THR A 75 5.42 7.12 22.17
CA THR A 75 5.72 8.53 21.90
C THR A 75 5.79 8.75 20.40
N VAL A 76 5.36 9.93 19.96
CA VAL A 76 5.52 10.40 18.58
C VAL A 76 6.42 11.62 18.64
N THR A 77 7.57 11.56 17.97
CA THR A 77 8.57 12.64 17.96
C THR A 77 8.88 13.07 16.54
N GLU A 78 9.00 14.38 16.31
CA GLU A 78 9.39 14.94 15.02
C GLU A 78 10.76 14.44 14.56
N ASN A 79 10.88 14.16 13.26
CA ASN A 79 12.10 13.71 12.59
C ASN A 79 12.35 14.54 11.30
N GLY A 80 12.01 15.83 11.36
CA GLY A 80 12.21 16.78 10.26
C GLY A 80 11.50 16.35 8.96
N ASP A 81 12.18 16.50 7.83
CA ASP A 81 11.61 16.21 6.51
C ASP A 81 11.28 14.72 6.29
N LEU A 82 11.77 13.82 7.14
CA LEU A 82 11.47 12.40 7.10
C LEU A 82 10.12 12.06 7.74
N GLY A 83 9.48 13.00 8.45
CA GLY A 83 8.21 12.80 9.15
C GLY A 83 8.43 12.66 10.64
N GLN A 84 7.88 11.62 11.25
CA GLN A 84 7.86 11.42 12.69
C GLN A 84 8.28 9.99 13.03
N GLN A 85 8.92 9.83 14.19
CA GLN A 85 9.18 8.53 14.80
C GLN A 85 8.04 8.18 15.76
N LEU A 86 7.38 7.05 15.51
CA LEU A 86 6.49 6.41 16.48
C LEU A 86 7.29 5.36 17.25
N ARG A 87 7.63 5.65 18.50
CA ARG A 87 8.32 4.71 19.40
C ARG A 87 7.29 4.06 20.33
N VAL A 88 7.21 2.74 20.31
CA VAL A 88 6.33 1.94 21.18
C VAL A 88 7.19 1.21 22.21
N GLU A 89 6.89 1.38 23.49
CA GLU A 89 7.52 0.60 24.56
C GLU A 89 7.10 -0.87 24.46
N ALA A 90 8.07 -1.77 24.28
CA ALA A 90 7.84 -3.18 24.04
C ALA A 90 9.08 -4.00 24.41
N GLU A 91 8.97 -4.86 25.42
CA GLU A 91 10.04 -5.78 25.81
C GLU A 91 10.15 -6.92 24.79
N LEU A 92 11.12 -6.80 23.89
CA LEU A 92 11.44 -7.78 22.87
C LEU A 92 12.55 -8.71 23.36
N LYS A 93 12.35 -10.00 23.10
CA LYS A 93 13.38 -11.02 23.27
C LYS A 93 13.72 -11.63 21.93
N GLN A 94 15.02 -11.75 21.67
CA GLN A 94 15.53 -12.31 20.42
C GLN A 94 14.84 -13.64 20.09
N GLY A 95 14.40 -13.80 18.85
CA GLY A 95 13.72 -14.99 18.34
C GLY A 95 12.21 -15.04 18.60
N HIS A 96 11.64 -14.15 19.41
CA HIS A 96 10.19 -14.05 19.57
C HIS A 96 9.53 -13.28 18.42
N LYS A 97 8.24 -13.59 18.20
CA LYS A 97 7.40 -12.99 17.16
C LYS A 97 6.18 -12.27 17.74
N PRO A 98 6.37 -11.12 18.41
CA PRO A 98 5.26 -10.39 19.00
C PRO A 98 4.42 -9.68 17.94
N VAL A 99 3.27 -9.16 18.37
CA VAL A 99 2.37 -8.36 17.55
C VAL A 99 2.18 -6.98 18.16
N ILE A 100 2.33 -5.94 17.34
CA ILE A 100 1.88 -4.59 17.67
C ILE A 100 0.60 -4.30 16.89
N SER A 101 -0.46 -3.91 17.59
CA SER A 101 -1.70 -3.44 16.96
C SER A 101 -1.82 -1.94 17.13
N VAL A 102 -2.11 -1.22 16.05
CA VAL A 102 -2.29 0.23 16.05
C VAL A 102 -3.66 0.55 15.47
N SER A 103 -4.47 1.30 16.22
CA SER A 103 -5.67 1.97 15.69
C SER A 103 -5.32 3.42 15.41
N TYR A 104 -5.62 3.89 14.20
CA TYR A 104 -5.21 5.21 13.75
C TYR A 104 -6.13 5.74 12.65
N SER A 105 -5.92 7.01 12.29
CA SER A 105 -6.48 7.57 11.08
C SER A 105 -5.47 8.43 10.32
N THR A 106 -5.64 8.52 9.01
CA THR A 106 -4.86 9.47 8.21
C THR A 106 -5.43 10.88 8.39
N CYS A 107 -4.54 11.88 8.37
CA CYS A 107 -4.95 13.28 8.31
C CYS A 107 -5.12 13.71 6.84
N PRO A 108 -6.25 14.31 6.42
CA PRO A 108 -6.46 14.75 5.04
C PRO A 108 -5.37 15.69 4.48
N LYS A 109 -4.73 16.49 5.35
CA LYS A 109 -3.64 17.40 4.96
C LYS A 109 -2.25 16.75 4.99
N GLY A 110 -2.11 15.61 5.67
CA GLY A 110 -0.84 14.96 5.97
C GLY A 110 -0.61 13.64 5.24
N ALA A 111 -1.65 13.08 4.63
CA ALA A 111 -1.61 11.84 3.85
C ALA A 111 -0.94 12.05 2.48
N LYS A 112 0.36 12.40 2.48
CA LYS A 112 1.13 12.76 1.27
C LYS A 112 1.25 11.63 0.24
N ALA A 113 1.07 10.38 0.65
CA ALA A 113 1.04 9.24 -0.27
C ALA A 113 -0.22 9.19 -1.11
N ILE A 114 -1.32 9.86 -0.76
CA ILE A 114 -2.58 9.72 -1.51
C ILE A 114 -2.95 11.01 -2.23
N GLN A 115 -3.54 10.83 -3.39
CA GLN A 115 -4.25 11.89 -4.10
C GLN A 115 -5.71 11.49 -4.25
N ILE A 116 -6.59 12.41 -3.87
CA ILE A 116 -8.04 12.24 -3.98
C ILE A 116 -8.55 13.26 -4.97
N LEU A 117 -9.17 12.76 -6.03
CA LEU A 117 -9.78 13.52 -7.09
C LEU A 117 -11.28 13.64 -6.82
N THR A 118 -11.81 14.85 -7.00
CA THR A 118 -13.27 15.04 -7.07
C THR A 118 -13.82 14.41 -8.34
N PRO A 119 -15.13 14.13 -8.44
CA PRO A 119 -15.73 13.61 -9.66
C PRO A 119 -15.31 14.40 -10.91
N GLU A 120 -15.31 15.73 -10.86
CA GLU A 120 -14.99 16.59 -12.01
C GLU A 120 -13.56 16.43 -12.54
N GLN A 121 -12.66 15.90 -11.72
CA GLN A 121 -11.26 15.63 -12.05
C GLN A 121 -11.05 14.22 -12.64
N THR A 122 -12.08 13.36 -12.61
CA THR A 122 -12.07 12.02 -13.23
C THR A 122 -12.49 12.07 -14.70
N ALA A 123 -12.14 11.05 -15.48
CA ALA A 123 -12.49 10.99 -16.90
C ALA A 123 -14.01 10.93 -17.09
N ASP A 124 -14.69 10.12 -16.30
CA ASP A 124 -16.15 9.91 -16.40
C ASP A 124 -16.98 11.03 -15.76
N LYS A 125 -16.39 11.83 -14.87
CA LYS A 125 -17.08 12.87 -14.08
C LYS A 125 -18.21 12.38 -13.19
N LYS A 126 -18.21 11.09 -12.83
CA LYS A 126 -19.33 10.42 -12.14
C LYS A 126 -19.07 10.07 -10.67
N ALA A 127 -17.82 9.87 -10.28
CA ALA A 127 -17.46 9.39 -8.95
C ALA A 127 -16.08 9.93 -8.55
N PRO A 128 -15.78 10.07 -7.25
CA PRO A 128 -14.43 10.40 -6.81
C PRO A 128 -13.45 9.28 -7.13
N PHE A 129 -12.16 9.62 -7.16
CA PHE A 129 -11.08 8.67 -7.43
C PHE A 129 -9.94 8.90 -6.43
N LEU A 130 -9.36 7.83 -5.92
CA LEU A 130 -8.19 7.85 -5.05
C LEU A 130 -7.11 6.95 -5.63
N PHE A 131 -5.86 7.42 -5.63
CA PHE A 131 -4.71 6.55 -5.81
C PHE A 131 -3.61 6.90 -4.81
N SER A 132 -2.79 5.92 -4.47
CA SER A 132 -1.58 6.13 -3.68
C SER A 132 -0.31 6.11 -4.52
N GLN A 133 0.70 6.84 -4.06
CA GLN A 133 2.08 6.81 -4.49
C GLN A 133 2.98 6.76 -3.26
N CYS A 134 3.50 5.59 -2.91
CA CYS A 134 4.30 5.40 -1.70
C CYS A 134 5.81 5.67 -1.92
N GLN A 135 6.31 5.53 -3.14
CA GLN A 135 7.73 5.77 -3.41
C GLN A 135 8.08 7.27 -3.30
N ALA A 136 9.16 7.66 -2.62
CA ALA A 136 10.17 6.79 -1.98
C ALA A 136 9.87 6.40 -0.53
N ILE A 137 9.29 7.31 0.25
CA ILE A 137 9.15 7.21 1.71
C ILE A 137 7.79 7.74 2.19
N LEU A 138 6.74 7.52 1.38
CA LEU A 138 5.42 8.05 1.66
C LEU A 138 4.48 7.00 2.27
N ALA A 139 4.86 5.71 2.30
CA ALA A 139 4.05 4.68 2.96
C ALA A 139 3.80 5.01 4.44
N ARG A 140 4.76 5.67 5.11
CA ARG A 140 4.62 6.21 6.48
C ARG A 140 3.47 7.22 6.67
N SER A 141 2.95 7.82 5.60
CA SER A 141 1.77 8.70 5.63
C SER A 141 0.43 7.97 5.40
N LEU A 142 0.49 6.67 5.13
CA LEU A 142 -0.67 5.78 4.97
C LEU A 142 -0.80 4.78 6.12
N MET A 143 0.32 4.29 6.65
CA MET A 143 0.35 3.38 7.79
C MET A 143 1.64 3.51 8.60
N PRO A 144 1.61 3.24 9.91
CA PRO A 144 2.82 3.00 10.67
C PRO A 144 3.57 1.80 10.08
N CYS A 145 4.82 2.00 9.67
CA CYS A 145 5.63 0.94 9.08
C CYS A 145 7.13 1.20 9.27
N MET A 146 7.96 0.20 8.95
CA MET A 146 9.40 0.41 8.80
C MET A 146 9.63 0.82 7.35
N ASP A 147 9.59 2.13 7.08
CA ASP A 147 9.47 2.67 5.72
C ASP A 147 10.85 2.79 5.05
N THR A 148 11.45 1.63 4.80
CA THR A 148 12.75 1.42 4.17
C THR A 148 12.68 0.22 3.22
N PRO A 149 13.37 0.25 2.06
CA PRO A 149 13.46 -0.90 1.18
C PRO A 149 14.22 -2.09 1.77
N SER A 150 14.92 -1.89 2.90
CA SER A 150 15.64 -2.94 3.62
C SER A 150 14.72 -3.93 4.32
N VAL A 151 13.48 -3.53 4.60
CA VAL A 151 12.45 -4.39 5.21
C VAL A 151 11.47 -4.82 4.13
N LYS A 152 11.20 -6.13 4.06
CA LYS A 152 10.19 -6.71 3.17
C LYS A 152 9.20 -7.52 3.98
N SER A 153 7.92 -7.27 3.75
CA SER A 153 6.83 -7.89 4.49
C SER A 153 5.76 -8.38 3.53
N THR A 154 5.08 -9.44 3.94
CA THR A 154 3.80 -9.83 3.32
C THR A 154 2.68 -8.94 3.88
N TYR A 155 1.52 -8.92 3.24
CA TYR A 155 0.36 -8.26 3.84
C TYR A 155 -0.97 -8.91 3.46
N THR A 156 -1.94 -8.82 4.36
CA THR A 156 -3.36 -8.96 4.05
C THR A 156 -4.04 -7.61 4.18
N GLY A 157 -5.09 -7.41 3.39
CA GLY A 157 -5.87 -6.18 3.43
C GLY A 157 -7.36 -6.48 3.44
N ARG A 158 -8.09 -5.82 4.32
CA ARG A 158 -9.54 -5.73 4.29
C ARG A 158 -9.89 -4.26 4.16
N VAL A 159 -10.39 -3.88 2.99
CA VAL A 159 -10.66 -2.48 2.67
C VAL A 159 -12.14 -2.27 2.39
N ARG A 160 -12.74 -1.33 3.12
CA ARG A 160 -14.12 -0.90 2.96
C ARG A 160 -14.16 0.46 2.27
N VAL A 161 -14.90 0.52 1.17
CA VAL A 161 -15.12 1.75 0.39
C VAL A 161 -16.62 1.96 0.17
N PRO A 162 -17.10 3.19 -0.11
CA PRO A 162 -18.51 3.41 -0.41
C PRO A 162 -19.03 2.48 -1.51
N ALA A 163 -20.26 2.00 -1.34
CA ALA A 163 -20.89 1.09 -2.29
C ALA A 163 -20.84 1.62 -3.73
N GLY A 164 -20.56 0.73 -4.69
CA GLY A 164 -20.46 1.09 -6.11
C GLY A 164 -19.07 1.57 -6.56
N LEU A 165 -18.11 1.69 -5.63
CA LEU A 165 -16.70 1.87 -5.96
C LEU A 165 -15.96 0.53 -5.89
N THR A 166 -14.96 0.39 -6.75
CA THR A 166 -14.02 -0.72 -6.75
C THR A 166 -12.73 -0.28 -6.08
N VAL A 167 -12.15 -1.15 -5.27
CA VAL A 167 -10.80 -0.99 -4.70
C VAL A 167 -9.86 -2.01 -5.31
N LEU A 168 -8.65 -1.56 -5.65
CA LEU A 168 -7.51 -2.37 -6.05
C LEU A 168 -6.34 -2.07 -5.11
N MET A 169 -5.50 -3.07 -4.86
CA MET A 169 -4.25 -2.91 -4.13
C MET A 169 -3.12 -3.63 -4.86
N SER A 170 -1.86 -3.40 -4.48
CA SER A 170 -0.72 -4.20 -4.94
C SER A 170 -0.71 -5.61 -4.31
N ALA A 171 -1.81 -6.33 -4.45
CA ALA A 171 -2.10 -7.64 -3.88
C ALA A 171 -3.20 -8.35 -4.67
N VAL A 172 -3.30 -9.67 -4.52
CA VAL A 172 -4.35 -10.46 -5.15
C VAL A 172 -5.67 -10.25 -4.40
N ARG A 173 -6.74 -9.91 -5.13
CA ARG A 173 -8.10 -9.84 -4.59
C ARG A 173 -8.58 -11.23 -4.15
N ASN A 174 -9.06 -11.34 -2.92
CA ASN A 174 -9.47 -12.59 -2.27
C ASN A 174 -10.93 -12.54 -1.78
N GLY A 175 -11.81 -11.90 -2.55
CA GLY A 175 -13.24 -11.81 -2.27
C GLY A 175 -13.73 -10.39 -2.11
N GLU A 176 -15.03 -10.22 -2.32
CA GLU A 176 -15.74 -8.96 -2.21
C GLU A 176 -17.13 -9.25 -1.64
N LYS A 177 -17.61 -8.40 -0.73
CA LYS A 177 -18.98 -8.47 -0.21
C LYS A 177 -19.50 -7.09 0.14
N GLN A 178 -20.82 -6.93 0.08
CA GLN A 178 -21.49 -5.74 0.55
C GLN A 178 -21.71 -5.80 2.07
N VAL A 179 -21.39 -4.72 2.78
CA VAL A 179 -21.55 -4.55 4.24
C VAL A 179 -22.24 -3.21 4.50
N GLY A 180 -23.58 -3.22 4.54
CA GLY A 180 -24.37 -1.99 4.65
C GLY A 180 -24.12 -1.06 3.45
N GLU A 181 -23.68 0.17 3.72
CA GLU A 181 -23.34 1.17 2.70
C GLU A 181 -21.91 1.04 2.14
N TRP A 182 -21.18 0.01 2.55
CA TRP A 182 -19.79 -0.22 2.17
C TRP A 182 -19.64 -1.49 1.33
N THR A 183 -18.71 -1.47 0.39
CA THR A 183 -18.17 -2.66 -0.26
C THR A 183 -16.84 -3.01 0.40
N GLU A 184 -16.78 -4.21 1.01
CA GLU A 184 -15.57 -4.76 1.63
C GLU A 184 -14.87 -5.69 0.63
N THR A 185 -13.61 -5.42 0.33
CA THR A 185 -12.75 -6.28 -0.49
C THR A 185 -11.58 -6.78 0.34
N GLU A 186 -11.29 -8.08 0.23
CA GLU A 186 -10.14 -8.70 0.87
C GLU A 186 -8.98 -8.89 -0.13
N PHE A 187 -7.75 -8.79 0.36
CA PHE A 187 -6.52 -8.82 -0.43
C PHE A 187 -5.45 -9.66 0.25
N VAL A 188 -4.62 -10.34 -0.55
CA VAL A 188 -3.49 -11.14 -0.08
C VAL A 188 -2.25 -10.85 -0.93
N GLN A 189 -1.19 -10.37 -0.28
CA GLN A 189 0.17 -10.26 -0.80
C GLN A 189 1.05 -11.32 -0.13
N SER A 190 1.25 -12.45 -0.81
CA SER A 190 2.02 -13.58 -0.27
C SER A 190 3.53 -13.45 -0.48
N VAL A 191 3.98 -12.57 -1.38
CA VAL A 191 5.41 -12.37 -1.63
C VAL A 191 5.87 -11.13 -0.84
N PRO A 192 6.94 -11.22 -0.03
CA PRO A 192 7.43 -10.09 0.73
C PRO A 192 7.84 -8.92 -0.17
N ILE A 193 7.26 -7.74 0.08
CA ILE A 193 7.56 -6.49 -0.63
C ILE A 193 7.98 -5.40 0.35
N ALA A 194 8.75 -4.42 -0.16
CA ALA A 194 9.04 -3.21 0.59
C ALA A 194 7.80 -2.31 0.73
N SER A 195 7.74 -1.51 1.79
CA SER A 195 6.63 -0.59 2.09
C SER A 195 6.28 0.34 0.92
N TYR A 196 7.29 0.83 0.18
CA TYR A 196 7.08 1.73 -0.95
C TYR A 196 6.30 1.10 -2.11
N LEU A 197 6.19 -0.24 -2.17
CA LEU A 197 5.42 -0.97 -3.17
C LEU A 197 3.94 -1.18 -2.75
N LEU A 198 3.56 -0.78 -1.54
CA LEU A 198 2.15 -0.72 -1.16
C LEU A 198 1.43 0.28 -2.06
N ALA A 199 0.36 -0.18 -2.71
CA ALA A 199 -0.47 0.66 -3.55
C ALA A 199 -1.95 0.39 -3.25
N ILE A 200 -2.77 1.43 -3.38
CA ILE A 200 -4.23 1.37 -3.34
C ILE A 200 -4.81 2.32 -4.40
N VAL A 201 -5.85 1.85 -5.09
CA VAL A 201 -6.71 2.67 -5.95
C VAL A 201 -8.16 2.42 -5.60
N ILE A 202 -8.94 3.49 -5.57
CA ILE A 202 -10.39 3.43 -5.35
C ILE A 202 -11.05 4.31 -6.40
N GLY A 203 -12.07 3.78 -7.07
CA GLY A 203 -12.85 4.57 -8.01
C GLY A 203 -13.94 3.75 -8.68
N ARG A 204 -14.62 4.37 -9.64
CA ARG A 204 -15.53 3.66 -10.54
C ARG A 204 -14.68 2.96 -11.61
N LEU A 205 -14.29 1.72 -11.35
CA LEU A 205 -13.37 0.97 -12.20
C LEU A 205 -14.07 -0.21 -12.88
N GLU A 206 -13.68 -0.46 -14.11
CA GLU A 206 -14.01 -1.68 -14.84
C GLU A 206 -12.74 -2.43 -15.22
N LYS A 207 -12.89 -3.74 -15.45
CA LYS A 207 -11.82 -4.60 -15.96
C LYS A 207 -12.10 -5.09 -17.36
N ARG A 208 -11.03 -5.34 -18.11
CA ARG A 208 -11.02 -6.15 -19.32
C ARG A 208 -9.90 -7.17 -19.23
N LYS A 209 -10.16 -8.38 -19.72
CA LYS A 209 -9.22 -9.50 -19.68
C LYS A 209 -8.24 -9.40 -20.84
N ILE A 210 -6.94 -9.44 -20.55
CA ILE A 210 -5.87 -9.58 -21.55
C ILE A 210 -5.46 -11.06 -21.66
N SER A 211 -5.23 -11.72 -20.52
CA SER A 211 -4.87 -13.16 -20.44
C SER A 211 -5.42 -13.81 -19.17
N ASP A 212 -5.12 -15.08 -18.93
CA ASP A 212 -5.54 -15.77 -17.68
C ASP A 212 -4.90 -15.17 -16.41
N ARG A 213 -3.79 -14.46 -16.55
CA ARG A 213 -3.02 -13.85 -15.46
C ARG A 213 -2.86 -12.34 -15.58
N CYS A 214 -3.53 -11.71 -16.54
CA CYS A 214 -3.41 -10.28 -16.81
C CYS A 214 -4.78 -9.67 -17.15
N ASP A 215 -5.22 -8.72 -16.34
CA ASP A 215 -6.35 -7.85 -16.62
C ASP A 215 -5.88 -6.38 -16.73
N VAL A 216 -6.59 -5.57 -17.49
CA VAL A 216 -6.46 -4.11 -17.47
C VAL A 216 -7.66 -3.49 -16.77
N TRP A 217 -7.39 -2.54 -15.89
CA TRP A 217 -8.37 -1.78 -15.12
C TRP A 217 -8.32 -0.31 -15.51
N ALA A 218 -9.48 0.32 -15.64
CA ALA A 218 -9.59 1.76 -15.91
C ALA A 218 -10.98 2.28 -15.54
N GLU A 219 -11.19 3.58 -15.70
CA GLU A 219 -12.55 4.14 -15.75
C GLU A 219 -13.31 3.58 -16.97
N PRO A 220 -14.65 3.40 -16.88
CA PRO A 220 -15.47 2.80 -17.95
C PRO A 220 -15.32 3.43 -19.34
N SER A 221 -15.13 4.75 -19.45
CA SER A 221 -14.90 5.40 -20.75
C SER A 221 -13.55 5.10 -21.39
N ILE A 222 -12.58 4.58 -20.61
CA ILE A 222 -11.19 4.39 -21.02
C ILE A 222 -10.84 2.91 -21.21
N VAL A 223 -11.52 2.00 -20.50
CA VAL A 223 -11.08 0.61 -20.36
C VAL A 223 -10.98 -0.17 -21.68
N ASP A 224 -11.84 0.11 -22.66
CA ASP A 224 -11.79 -0.57 -23.97
C ASP A 224 -10.61 -0.08 -24.82
N SER A 225 -10.32 1.22 -24.80
CA SER A 225 -9.11 1.77 -25.44
C SER A 225 -7.84 1.28 -24.75
N ALA A 226 -7.86 1.17 -23.41
CA ALA A 226 -6.76 0.61 -22.63
C ALA A 226 -6.51 -0.86 -22.96
N LEU A 227 -7.57 -1.66 -23.16
CA LEU A 227 -7.43 -3.04 -23.61
C LEU A 227 -6.71 -3.11 -24.96
N HIS A 228 -7.14 -2.29 -25.93
CA HIS A 228 -6.54 -2.29 -27.26
C HIS A 228 -5.05 -1.92 -27.20
N GLU A 229 -4.68 -0.93 -26.40
CA GLU A 229 -3.29 -0.48 -26.25
C GLU A 229 -2.40 -1.54 -25.59
N PHE A 230 -2.94 -2.32 -24.65
CA PHE A 230 -2.16 -3.25 -23.82
C PHE A 230 -2.40 -4.73 -24.12
N GLU A 231 -3.07 -5.07 -25.24
CA GLU A 231 -3.42 -6.45 -25.58
C GLU A 231 -2.21 -7.38 -25.71
N GLU A 232 -1.03 -6.86 -26.07
CA GLU A 232 0.19 -7.65 -26.19
C GLU A 232 0.88 -7.95 -24.84
N THR A 233 0.40 -7.43 -23.70
CA THR A 233 1.10 -7.53 -22.40
C THR A 233 1.54 -8.95 -22.02
N GLU A 234 0.73 -9.97 -22.31
CA GLU A 234 1.09 -11.36 -22.03
C GLU A 234 2.36 -11.81 -22.78
N LYS A 235 2.51 -11.40 -24.04
CA LYS A 235 3.69 -11.69 -24.86
C LYS A 235 4.95 -11.04 -24.28
N PHE A 236 4.83 -9.85 -23.70
CA PHE A 236 5.92 -9.19 -22.98
C PHE A 236 6.30 -9.98 -21.72
N LEU A 237 5.31 -10.45 -20.94
CA LEU A 237 5.55 -11.28 -19.75
C LEU A 237 6.24 -12.59 -20.10
N GLU A 238 5.75 -13.33 -21.10
CA GLU A 238 6.39 -14.57 -21.56
C GLU A 238 7.84 -14.34 -22.01
N THR A 239 8.09 -13.22 -22.69
CA THR A 239 9.44 -12.86 -23.14
C THR A 239 10.34 -12.52 -21.95
N ALA A 240 9.83 -11.74 -20.98
CA ALA A 240 10.53 -11.44 -19.75
C ALA A 240 10.85 -12.72 -18.95
N GLU A 241 9.93 -13.67 -18.89
CA GLU A 241 10.15 -14.95 -18.18
C GLU A 241 11.23 -15.81 -18.84
N LYS A 242 11.32 -15.79 -20.18
CA LYS A 242 12.40 -16.48 -20.92
C LYS A 242 13.78 -15.87 -20.62
N ILE A 243 13.84 -14.58 -20.31
CA ILE A 243 15.10 -13.85 -20.08
C ILE A 243 15.50 -13.88 -18.60
N ALA A 244 14.57 -13.57 -17.71
CA ALA A 244 14.83 -13.29 -16.29
C ALA A 244 14.34 -14.40 -15.35
N GLY A 245 13.70 -15.44 -15.87
CA GLY A 245 13.12 -16.53 -15.09
C GLY A 245 11.65 -16.30 -14.74
N LYS A 246 11.05 -17.29 -14.09
CA LYS A 246 9.60 -17.37 -13.82
C LYS A 246 9.07 -16.13 -13.08
N TYR A 247 7.89 -15.65 -13.51
CA TYR A 247 7.15 -14.61 -12.82
C TYR A 247 6.57 -15.13 -11.50
N VAL A 248 7.11 -14.67 -10.37
CA VAL A 248 6.82 -15.22 -9.04
C VAL A 248 5.55 -14.67 -8.38
N TRP A 249 4.95 -13.64 -8.96
CA TRP A 249 3.84 -12.90 -8.35
C TRP A 249 2.47 -13.49 -8.72
N GLY A 250 2.41 -14.41 -9.67
CA GLY A 250 1.17 -15.10 -10.06
C GLY A 250 0.31 -14.30 -11.05
N ARG A 251 -0.10 -13.07 -10.71
CA ARG A 251 -0.89 -12.19 -11.59
C ARG A 251 -0.20 -10.85 -11.86
N TYR A 252 -0.42 -10.32 -13.05
CA TYR A 252 0.10 -9.05 -13.53
C TYR A 252 -1.06 -8.20 -14.09
N ASP A 253 -1.69 -7.39 -13.26
CA ASP A 253 -2.76 -6.49 -13.71
C ASP A 253 -2.19 -5.09 -14.00
N LEU A 254 -2.84 -4.40 -14.94
CA LEU A 254 -2.56 -3.01 -15.32
C LEU A 254 -3.66 -2.10 -14.76
N MET A 255 -3.30 -0.92 -14.28
CA MET A 255 -4.25 0.12 -13.91
C MET A 255 -3.92 1.42 -14.64
N VAL A 256 -4.89 1.89 -15.40
CA VAL A 256 -4.81 3.14 -16.14
C VAL A 256 -5.34 4.26 -15.27
N LEU A 257 -4.45 5.17 -14.86
CA LEU A 257 -4.78 6.26 -13.94
C LEU A 257 -5.23 7.54 -14.68
N PRO A 258 -5.97 8.42 -13.98
CA PRO A 258 -6.32 9.73 -14.51
C PRO A 258 -5.09 10.57 -14.88
N PRO A 259 -5.21 11.54 -15.81
CA PRO A 259 -4.08 12.34 -16.30
C PRO A 259 -3.32 13.14 -15.23
N THR A 260 -3.92 13.33 -14.05
CA THR A 260 -3.30 14.01 -12.92
C THR A 260 -2.23 13.17 -12.22
N PHE A 261 -2.03 11.91 -12.61
CA PHE A 261 -0.96 11.08 -12.05
C PHE A 261 0.41 11.70 -12.40
N PRO A 262 1.29 11.91 -11.41
CA PRO A 262 2.48 12.74 -11.59
C PRO A 262 3.63 12.10 -12.38
N PHE A 263 3.50 10.85 -12.83
CA PHE A 263 4.56 10.10 -13.52
C PHE A 263 4.04 9.44 -14.81
N GLY A 264 4.93 9.03 -15.73
CA GLY A 264 4.52 8.33 -16.96
C GLY A 264 4.12 6.87 -16.72
N GLY A 265 4.70 6.25 -15.71
CA GLY A 265 4.29 4.95 -15.17
C GLY A 265 5.10 4.62 -13.92
N ASN A 266 4.51 3.87 -13.01
CA ASN A 266 5.21 3.36 -11.82
C ASN A 266 5.11 1.83 -11.76
N ILE A 267 6.26 1.18 -11.55
CA ILE A 267 6.40 -0.28 -11.47
C ILE A 267 5.88 -0.71 -10.09
N PHE A 268 4.57 -0.96 -9.98
CA PHE A 268 4.02 -1.65 -8.82
C PHE A 268 3.70 -3.09 -9.21
N ILE A 269 4.27 -3.98 -8.42
CA ILE A 269 4.08 -5.41 -8.57
C ILE A 269 2.65 -5.72 -8.12
N PHE A 270 1.89 -6.39 -9.00
CA PHE A 270 0.42 -6.61 -9.01
C PHE A 270 -0.46 -5.53 -9.66
N LEU A 271 -0.03 -4.28 -9.80
CA LEU A 271 -0.85 -3.22 -10.40
C LEU A 271 0.04 -2.16 -11.04
N HIS A 272 0.49 -2.33 -12.28
CA HIS A 272 1.28 -1.27 -12.91
C HIS A 272 0.39 -0.04 -13.15
N PHE A 273 0.75 1.10 -12.55
CA PHE A 273 0.12 2.37 -12.88
C PHE A 273 0.74 2.91 -14.15
N ILE A 274 -0.09 3.12 -15.17
CA ILE A 274 0.30 3.79 -16.41
C ILE A 274 -0.61 5.01 -16.56
N THR A 275 -0.01 6.17 -16.86
CA THR A 275 -0.76 7.39 -17.16
C THR A 275 -1.13 7.42 -18.62
N VAL A 276 -2.39 7.74 -18.92
CA VAL A 276 -2.78 8.10 -20.29
C VAL A 276 -2.29 9.51 -20.56
N TYR A 277 -1.22 9.66 -21.32
CA TYR A 277 -1.00 10.91 -22.03
C TYR A 277 -1.94 10.92 -23.23
N SER A 278 -2.81 11.93 -23.31
CA SER A 278 -3.66 12.17 -24.48
C SER A 278 -2.77 12.25 -25.73
N PHE A 279 -2.89 11.26 -26.60
CA PHE A 279 -2.57 11.41 -28.01
C PHE A 279 -3.88 11.72 -28.74
N ILE A 280 -4.09 13.01 -28.97
CA ILE A 280 -4.92 13.52 -30.09
C ILE A 280 -3.94 13.93 -31.17
#